data_AF-A0A6A6CU60-F1
#
_entry.id   AF-A0A6A6CU60-F1
#
_cell.length_a   1.000
_cell.length_b   1.000
_cell.length_c   1.000
_cell.angle_alpha   90.00
_cell.angle_beta   90.00
_cell.angle_gamma   90.00
#
_symmetry.space_group_name_H-M   'P 1'
#
loop_
_entity.id
_entity.type
_entity.pdbx_description
1 polymer ?
#
loop_
_entity_poly.entity_id
_entity_poly.type
_entity_poly.pdbx_seq_one_letter_code
_entity_poly.pdbx_strand_id
1 'polypeptide(L)'
;MGTYMCLGGYFSRRALVRKSREGFVRDRLYRLGLPTIAYTAIGAPLCAGIVRAWQGYPVGLHWLIDYWREQRGIRGPVWFTGTLLCFDLGLVAYDRLQSVLYTDSTDGPSPSKNDKGVNPLKLYASIALCSISDFFIRIFYPVGAVVNPLKLQPAYLSQYIATYSLGASVSNLAEAIPSLPTSAGLLLTSLASGFVLFQGLKNDPSSTAQMAGGWNNLAAAYALWNNANGYLVGSCVLAAFRRYSTTSWRAINAMAFPAFLVHMPVITLLGIATDKWEMGPVAKTAVIGAAGVVGSWIVGYAADRLWLWAKGVVVGLQGQDKLQK
;
A
#
# COMPACT_ATOMS: atom_id res chain seq x y z
N MET A 1 -2.74 5.04 -0.47
CA MET A 1 -1.60 4.21 -0.03
C MET A 1 -0.79 4.82 1.12
N GLY A 2 -0.73 6.15 1.27
CA GLY A 2 0.02 6.79 2.37
C GLY A 2 -0.34 6.31 3.79
N THR A 3 -1.62 6.05 4.08
CA THR A 3 -2.03 5.48 5.38
C THR A 3 -1.37 4.13 5.67
N TYR A 4 -1.32 3.23 4.67
CA TYR A 4 -0.64 1.95 4.81
C TYR A 4 0.88 2.11 4.97
N MET A 5 1.48 3.09 4.30
CA MET A 5 2.90 3.43 4.50
C MET A 5 3.17 3.92 5.91
N CYS A 6 2.30 4.78 6.47
CA CYS A 6 2.38 5.22 7.87
C CYS A 6 2.27 4.06 8.85
N LEU A 7 1.27 3.17 8.69
CA LEU A 7 1.17 1.97 9.51
C LEU A 7 2.41 1.06 9.35
N GLY A 8 2.92 0.93 8.12
CA GLY A 8 4.13 0.19 7.80
C GLY A 8 5.33 0.71 8.61
N GLY A 9 5.62 2.01 8.51
CA GLY A 9 6.72 2.66 9.24
C GLY A 9 6.59 2.50 10.76
N TYR A 10 5.38 2.67 11.30
CA TYR A 10 5.09 2.50 12.72
C TYR A 10 5.39 1.08 13.22
N PHE A 11 4.88 0.06 12.52
CA PHE A 11 5.14 -1.32 12.91
C PHE A 11 6.59 -1.74 12.64
N SER A 12 7.23 -1.21 11.59
CA SER A 12 8.62 -1.49 11.27
C SER A 12 9.60 -0.93 12.28
N ARG A 13 9.44 0.32 12.71
CA ARG A 13 10.28 0.89 13.78
C ARG A 13 10.17 0.08 15.06
N ARG A 14 8.94 -0.28 15.48
CA ARG A 14 8.71 -1.08 16.70
C ARG A 14 9.19 -2.52 16.58
N ALA A 15 9.22 -3.09 15.38
CA ALA A 15 9.78 -4.41 15.16
C ALA A 15 11.31 -4.37 15.15
N LEU A 16 11.92 -3.31 14.59
CA LEU A 16 13.36 -3.10 14.58
C LEU A 16 13.91 -2.91 15.99
N VAL A 17 13.26 -2.11 16.84
CA VAL A 17 13.70 -1.92 18.24
C VAL A 17 13.66 -3.22 19.06
N ARG A 18 12.76 -4.16 18.72
CA ARG A 18 12.60 -5.43 19.46
C ARG A 18 13.46 -6.58 18.94
N LYS A 19 14.10 -6.43 17.77
CA LYS A 19 14.83 -7.50 17.08
C LYS A 19 16.24 -7.04 16.75
N SER A 20 17.18 -7.97 16.62
CA SER A 20 18.45 -7.68 15.93
C SER A 20 18.17 -7.18 14.51
N ARG A 21 19.04 -6.32 13.96
CA ARG A 21 18.92 -5.79 12.60
C ARG A 21 18.82 -6.91 11.55
N GLU A 22 19.64 -7.94 11.66
CA GLU A 22 19.68 -9.10 10.76
C GLU A 22 18.39 -9.93 10.88
N GLY A 23 17.95 -10.19 12.11
CA GLY A 23 16.69 -10.87 12.38
C GLY A 23 15.46 -10.10 11.86
N PHE A 24 15.47 -8.77 11.91
CA PHE A 24 14.44 -7.93 11.30
C PHE A 24 14.44 -8.04 9.78
N VAL A 25 15.60 -7.87 9.13
CA VAL A 25 15.73 -7.98 7.67
C VAL A 25 15.28 -9.36 7.18
N ARG A 26 15.73 -10.44 7.84
CA ARG A 26 15.34 -11.81 7.51
C ARG A 26 13.83 -11.99 7.61
N ASP A 27 13.21 -11.55 8.71
CA ASP A 27 11.76 -11.63 8.90
C ASP A 27 10.99 -10.86 7.82
N ARG A 28 11.47 -9.66 7.43
CA ARG A 28 10.86 -8.88 6.35
C ARG A 28 11.01 -9.53 4.98
N LEU A 29 12.16 -10.14 4.68
CA LEU A 29 12.37 -10.89 3.44
C LEU A 29 11.40 -12.07 3.32
N TYR A 30 11.18 -12.84 4.40
CA TYR A 30 10.22 -13.95 4.38
C TYR A 30 8.77 -13.49 4.34
N ARG A 31 8.41 -12.40 5.05
CA ARG A 31 7.02 -11.93 5.14
C ARG A 31 6.57 -11.06 3.96
N LEU A 32 7.49 -10.33 3.34
CA LEU A 32 7.19 -9.39 2.26
C LEU A 32 7.84 -9.83 0.95
N GLY A 33 9.13 -10.17 0.98
CA GLY A 33 9.89 -10.55 -0.22
C GLY A 33 9.39 -11.85 -0.86
N LEU A 34 9.28 -12.93 -0.08
CA LEU A 34 8.85 -14.23 -0.60
C LEU A 34 7.42 -14.18 -1.19
N PRO A 35 6.40 -13.59 -0.53
CA PRO A 35 5.09 -13.42 -1.16
C PRO A 35 5.12 -12.55 -2.42
N THR A 36 5.98 -11.53 -2.46
CA THR A 36 6.13 -10.67 -3.65
C THR A 36 6.64 -11.46 -4.84
N ILE A 37 7.66 -12.30 -4.64
CA ILE A 37 8.23 -13.17 -5.68
C ILE A 37 7.20 -14.23 -6.10
N ALA A 38 6.61 -14.93 -5.13
CA ALA A 38 5.65 -16.00 -5.38
C ALA A 38 4.41 -15.50 -6.14
N TYR A 39 3.84 -14.36 -5.73
CA TYR A 39 2.71 -13.76 -6.42
C TYR A 39 3.09 -13.31 -7.83
N THR A 40 4.25 -12.67 -7.99
CA THR A 40 4.72 -12.22 -9.30
C THR A 40 4.93 -13.41 -10.25
N ALA A 41 5.46 -14.54 -9.76
CA ALA A 41 5.71 -15.73 -10.57
C ALA A 41 4.45 -16.54 -10.88
N ILE A 42 3.46 -16.56 -9.97
CA ILE A 42 2.29 -17.47 -10.06
C ILE A 42 0.98 -16.68 -10.15
N GLY A 43 0.71 -15.79 -9.18
CA GLY A 43 -0.56 -15.06 -9.09
C GLY A 43 -0.80 -14.11 -10.27
N ALA A 44 0.24 -13.40 -10.72
CA ALA A 44 0.16 -12.51 -11.86
C ALA A 44 -0.13 -13.22 -13.20
N PRO A 45 0.62 -14.27 -13.60
CA PRO A 45 0.27 -15.04 -14.79
C PRO A 45 -1.07 -15.75 -14.64
N LEU A 46 -1.46 -16.22 -13.45
CA LEU A 46 -2.79 -16.81 -13.25
C LEU A 46 -3.91 -15.83 -13.65
N CYS A 47 -3.84 -14.58 -13.18
CA CYS A 47 -4.83 -13.55 -13.55
C CYS A 47 -4.81 -13.29 -15.06
N ALA A 48 -3.62 -13.16 -15.66
CA ALA A 48 -3.47 -12.94 -17.10
C ALA A 48 -4.01 -14.12 -17.92
N GLY A 49 -3.80 -15.35 -17.46
CA GLY A 49 -4.28 -16.57 -18.07
C GLY A 49 -5.81 -16.69 -18.02
N ILE A 50 -6.42 -16.34 -16.89
CA ILE A 50 -7.90 -16.30 -16.76
C ILE A 50 -8.50 -15.34 -17.79
N VAL A 51 -7.97 -14.13 -17.90
CA VAL A 51 -8.44 -13.14 -18.90
C VAL A 51 -8.21 -13.63 -20.32
N ARG A 52 -7.03 -14.19 -20.59
CA ARG A 52 -6.66 -14.72 -21.91
C ARG A 52 -7.58 -15.87 -22.34
N ALA A 53 -7.88 -16.80 -21.44
CA ALA A 53 -8.80 -17.91 -21.69
C ALA A 53 -10.22 -17.40 -21.96
N TRP A 54 -10.68 -16.40 -21.19
CA TRP A 54 -11.99 -15.77 -21.41
C TRP A 54 -12.10 -15.08 -22.78
N GLN A 55 -10.99 -14.50 -23.28
CA GLN A 55 -10.90 -13.93 -24.63
C GLN A 55 -10.80 -14.99 -25.74
N GLY A 56 -10.83 -16.29 -25.43
CA GLY A 56 -10.76 -17.38 -26.41
C GLY A 56 -9.34 -17.70 -26.91
N TYR A 57 -8.30 -17.11 -26.32
CA TYR A 57 -6.92 -17.41 -26.68
C TYR A 57 -6.40 -18.66 -25.94
N PRO A 58 -5.51 -19.45 -26.56
CA PRO A 58 -4.95 -20.63 -25.91
C PRO A 58 -4.09 -20.24 -24.71
N VAL A 59 -4.27 -20.97 -23.61
CA VAL A 59 -3.46 -20.92 -22.40
C VAL A 59 -2.74 -22.25 -22.26
N GLY A 60 -1.41 -22.22 -22.23
CA GLY A 60 -0.57 -23.42 -22.14
C GLY A 60 0.84 -23.08 -21.69
N LEU A 61 1.67 -24.11 -21.55
CA LEU A 61 3.04 -23.96 -21.02
C LEU A 61 3.89 -23.01 -21.87
N HIS A 62 3.73 -23.02 -23.19
CA HIS A 62 4.47 -22.13 -24.09
C HIS A 62 4.18 -20.65 -23.78
N TRP A 63 2.90 -20.27 -23.70
CA TRP A 63 2.49 -18.91 -23.32
C TRP A 63 3.00 -18.53 -21.92
N LEU A 64 3.00 -19.46 -20.96
CA LEU A 64 3.48 -19.18 -19.61
C LEU A 64 5.00 -18.91 -19.59
N ILE A 65 5.78 -19.66 -20.37
CA ILE A 65 7.22 -19.43 -20.55
C ILE A 65 7.47 -18.06 -21.17
N ASP A 66 6.72 -17.70 -22.22
CA ASP A 66 6.86 -16.40 -22.88
C ASP A 66 6.47 -15.26 -21.94
N TYR A 67 5.39 -15.43 -21.16
CA TYR A 67 4.99 -14.48 -20.13
C TYR A 67 6.13 -14.21 -19.13
N TRP A 68 6.80 -15.26 -18.64
CA TRP A 68 7.94 -15.09 -17.71
C TRP A 68 9.16 -14.46 -18.38
N ARG A 69 9.43 -14.75 -19.66
CA ARG A 69 10.53 -14.12 -20.42
C ARG A 69 10.32 -12.62 -20.59
N GLU A 70 9.09 -12.20 -20.85
CA GLU A 70 8.71 -10.80 -21.01
C GLU A 70 8.53 -10.07 -19.67
N GLN A 71 8.50 -10.81 -18.56
CA GLN A 71 8.24 -10.25 -17.25
C GLN A 71 9.38 -9.35 -16.78
N ARG A 72 9.14 -8.04 -16.85
CA ARG A 72 10.01 -7.02 -16.26
C ARG A 72 9.48 -6.59 -14.90
N GLY A 73 10.17 -6.99 -13.84
CA GLY A 73 9.89 -6.56 -12.46
C GLY A 73 8.69 -7.26 -11.80
N ILE A 74 8.27 -6.69 -10.67
CA ILE A 74 7.15 -7.15 -9.86
C ILE A 74 5.82 -6.99 -10.64
N ARG A 75 4.84 -7.86 -10.41
CA ARG A 75 3.52 -7.79 -11.08
C ARG A 75 2.37 -7.89 -10.08
N GLY A 76 1.28 -7.19 -10.38
CA GLY A 76 0.08 -7.19 -9.55
C GLY A 76 0.23 -6.33 -8.29
N PRO A 77 -0.51 -6.62 -7.22
CA PRO A 77 -0.65 -5.71 -6.08
C PRO A 77 0.58 -5.73 -5.16
N VAL A 78 1.42 -6.75 -5.28
CA VAL A 78 2.65 -6.94 -4.48
C VAL A 78 3.76 -5.92 -4.76
N TRP A 79 3.56 -4.98 -5.70
CA TRP A 79 4.41 -3.79 -5.79
C TRP A 79 4.46 -3.03 -4.46
N PHE A 80 3.35 -3.03 -3.70
CA PHE A 80 3.28 -2.38 -2.40
C PHE A 80 4.18 -3.08 -1.37
N THR A 81 4.13 -4.41 -1.29
CA THR A 81 4.96 -5.19 -0.35
C THR A 81 6.45 -5.11 -0.71
N GLY A 82 6.78 -5.09 -2.01
CA GLY A 82 8.14 -4.83 -2.49
C GLY A 82 8.62 -3.44 -2.11
N THR A 83 7.78 -2.41 -2.27
CA THR A 83 8.11 -1.02 -1.89
C THR A 83 8.31 -0.90 -0.39
N LEU A 84 7.42 -1.50 0.41
CA LEU A 84 7.53 -1.51 1.87
C LEU A 84 8.82 -2.19 2.34
N LEU A 85 9.22 -3.30 1.69
CA LEU A 85 10.49 -3.95 1.96
C LEU A 85 11.68 -3.00 1.70
N CYS A 86 11.67 -2.24 0.61
CA CYS A 86 12.71 -1.24 0.35
C CYS A 86 12.77 -0.17 1.45
N PHE A 87 11.62 0.31 1.94
CA PHE A 87 11.57 1.27 3.04
C PHE A 87 12.04 0.67 4.37
N ASP A 88 11.73 -0.61 4.63
CA ASP A 88 12.22 -1.34 5.80
C ASP A 88 13.75 -1.48 5.76
N LEU A 89 14.32 -1.79 4.60
CA LEU A 89 15.78 -1.82 4.40
C LEU A 89 16.41 -0.44 4.56
N GLY A 90 15.77 0.60 4.01
CA GLY A 90 16.19 1.99 4.20
C GLY A 90 16.18 2.42 5.67
N LEU A 91 15.17 1.99 6.44
CA LEU A 91 15.09 2.24 7.89
C LEU A 91 16.26 1.58 8.64
N VAL A 92 16.64 0.34 8.28
CA VAL A 92 17.80 -0.34 8.86
C VAL A 92 19.11 0.36 8.48
N ALA A 93 19.24 0.79 7.22
CA ALA A 93 20.42 1.53 6.76
C ALA A 93 20.56 2.87 7.51
N TYR A 94 19.45 3.58 7.70
CA TYR A 94 19.40 4.81 8.49
C TYR A 94 19.77 4.58 9.95
N ASP A 95 19.22 3.54 10.60
CA ASP A 95 19.56 3.16 11.97
C ASP A 95 21.05 2.80 12.12
N ARG A 96 21.61 2.09 11.15
CA ARG A 96 23.06 1.79 11.09
C ARG A 96 23.88 3.06 10.96
N LEU A 97 23.53 3.94 10.03
CA LEU A 97 24.24 5.20 9.82
C LEU A 97 24.21 6.08 11.09
N GLN A 98 23.07 6.18 11.77
CA GLN A 98 22.98 6.91 13.03
C GLN A 98 23.85 6.31 14.12
N SER A 99 23.90 4.98 14.25
CA SER A 99 24.78 4.34 15.25
C SER A 99 26.27 4.54 14.98
N VAL A 100 26.66 4.82 13.72
CA VAL A 100 28.05 5.11 13.34
C VAL A 100 28.40 6.58 13.51
N LEU A 101 27.47 7.49 13.21
CA LEU A 101 27.68 8.93 13.30
C LEU A 101 27.52 9.50 14.71
N TYR A 102 26.70 8.87 15.55
CA TYR A 102 26.41 9.29 16.91
C TYR A 102 26.84 8.18 17.88
N THR A 103 28.15 8.08 18.09
CA THR A 103 28.78 6.96 18.81
C THR A 103 28.61 7.01 20.34
N ASP A 104 28.13 8.12 20.92
CA ASP A 104 28.17 8.32 22.39
C ASP A 104 26.87 8.87 23.03
N SER A 105 25.77 8.98 22.29
CA SER A 105 24.50 9.33 22.91
C SER A 105 23.76 8.06 23.31
N THR A 106 23.77 7.74 24.60
CA THR A 106 22.85 6.77 25.24
C THR A 106 21.38 7.10 24.96
N ASP A 107 21.10 8.31 24.48
CA ASP A 107 19.88 8.66 23.76
C ASP A 107 20.07 8.39 22.26
N GLY A 108 19.80 7.13 21.85
CA GLY A 108 19.32 6.92 20.48
C GLY A 108 18.11 7.83 20.22
N PRO A 109 17.64 8.00 18.97
CA PRO A 109 16.40 8.73 18.70
C PRO A 109 15.24 8.00 19.36
N SER A 110 15.04 8.34 20.63
CA SER A 110 13.94 7.91 21.46
C SER A 110 12.73 8.54 20.80
N PRO A 111 11.71 7.77 20.41
CA PRO A 111 10.49 8.35 19.90
C PRO A 111 10.06 9.39 20.92
N SER A 112 9.96 10.64 20.46
CA SER A 112 9.78 11.81 21.32
C SER A 112 8.69 11.50 22.33
N LYS A 113 9.01 11.49 23.63
CA LYS A 113 8.04 11.35 24.72
C LYS A 113 7.07 12.54 24.82
N ASN A 114 7.12 13.50 23.90
CA ASN A 114 6.09 14.51 23.81
C ASN A 114 4.80 13.85 23.33
N ASP A 115 3.87 13.71 24.26
CA ASP A 115 2.44 13.40 24.07
C ASP A 115 1.70 14.51 23.28
N LYS A 116 2.44 15.41 22.64
CA LYS A 116 1.91 16.48 21.81
C LYS A 116 1.76 15.90 20.40
N GLY A 117 0.52 15.73 19.95
CA GLY A 117 0.20 15.25 18.60
C GLY A 117 0.87 16.07 17.49
N VAL A 118 0.69 15.65 16.23
CA VAL A 118 1.44 16.22 15.08
C VAL A 118 1.43 17.74 15.11
N ASN A 119 2.62 18.33 15.12
CA ASN A 119 2.79 19.77 15.03
C ASN A 119 2.18 20.28 13.70
N PRO A 120 1.18 21.17 13.73
CA PRO A 120 0.47 21.60 12.53
C PRO A 120 1.37 22.24 11.48
N LEU A 121 2.35 23.04 11.91
CA LEU A 121 3.29 23.70 11.00
C LEU A 121 4.16 22.67 10.27
N LYS A 122 4.70 21.69 10.99
CA LYS A 122 5.48 20.59 10.38
C LYS A 122 4.63 19.77 9.41
N LEU A 123 3.36 19.52 9.75
CA LEU A 123 2.43 18.81 8.88
C LEU A 123 2.16 19.57 7.58
N TYR A 124 1.76 20.83 7.66
CA TYR A 124 1.52 21.65 6.46
C TYR A 124 2.78 21.83 5.62
N ALA A 125 3.95 22.04 6.26
CA ALA A 125 5.22 22.08 5.56
C ALA A 125 5.52 20.76 4.83
N SER A 126 5.27 19.61 5.47
CA SER A 126 5.45 18.31 4.82
C SER A 126 4.51 18.08 3.64
N ILE A 127 3.24 18.50 3.76
CA ILE A 127 2.25 18.40 2.68
C ILE A 127 2.63 19.32 1.53
N ALA A 128 3.04 20.55 1.81
CA ALA A 128 3.50 21.49 0.80
C ALA A 128 4.73 20.94 0.06
N LEU A 129 5.73 20.43 0.79
CA LEU A 129 6.93 19.84 0.19
C LEU A 129 6.59 18.62 -0.68
N CYS A 130 5.76 17.69 -0.19
CA CYS A 130 5.32 16.54 -0.98
C CYS A 130 4.54 16.96 -2.23
N SER A 131 3.66 17.96 -2.12
CA SER A 131 2.88 18.46 -3.24
C SER A 131 3.76 19.09 -4.32
N ILE A 132 4.76 19.87 -3.91
CA ILE A 132 5.75 20.47 -4.81
C ILE A 132 6.58 19.37 -5.47
N SER A 133 7.13 18.43 -4.68
CA SER A 133 7.90 17.30 -5.20
C SER A 133 7.10 16.46 -6.19
N ASP A 134 5.85 16.10 -5.85
CA ASP A 134 4.97 15.31 -6.71
C ASP A 134 4.64 16.06 -8.00
N PHE A 135 4.41 17.38 -7.94
CA PHE A 135 4.19 18.19 -9.13
C PHE A 135 5.38 18.14 -10.09
N PHE A 136 6.60 18.37 -9.60
CA PHE A 136 7.81 18.31 -10.42
C PHE A 136 8.09 16.89 -10.94
N ILE A 137 7.90 15.86 -10.12
CA ILE A 137 8.05 14.47 -10.55
C ILE A 137 7.08 14.15 -11.69
N ARG A 138 5.83 14.64 -11.62
CA ARG A 138 4.79 14.40 -12.64
C ARG A 138 5.05 15.07 -13.99
N ILE A 139 6.01 16.00 -14.08
CA ILE A 139 6.46 16.53 -15.38
C ILE A 139 7.17 15.44 -16.18
N PHE A 140 7.99 14.62 -15.52
CA PHE A 140 8.78 13.57 -16.16
C PHE A 140 8.11 12.18 -16.06
N TYR A 141 7.39 11.95 -14.96
CA TYR A 141 6.72 10.70 -14.64
C TYR A 141 5.25 10.99 -14.30
N PRO A 142 4.40 11.24 -15.32
CA PRO A 142 2.99 11.50 -15.10
C PRO A 142 2.32 10.33 -14.39
N VAL A 143 1.18 10.60 -13.76
CA VAL A 143 0.36 9.59 -13.06
C VAL A 143 0.06 8.43 -14.01
N GLY A 144 0.33 7.21 -13.56
CA GLY A 144 0.29 6.00 -14.38
C GLY A 144 1.66 5.53 -14.90
N ALA A 145 2.67 6.39 -14.96
CA ALA A 145 4.03 5.98 -15.27
C ALA A 145 4.61 5.13 -14.14
N VAL A 146 5.19 3.98 -14.48
CA VAL A 146 5.75 3.01 -13.54
C VAL A 146 7.24 2.78 -13.78
N VAL A 147 8.00 2.63 -12.70
CA VAL A 147 9.45 2.36 -12.76
C VAL A 147 9.75 0.92 -12.37
N ASN A 148 10.56 0.24 -13.18
CA ASN A 148 11.05 -1.11 -12.92
C ASN A 148 12.24 -1.08 -11.93
N PRO A 149 12.45 -2.15 -11.14
CA PRO A 149 11.69 -3.40 -11.10
C PRO A 149 10.47 -3.36 -10.17
N LEU A 150 10.30 -2.32 -9.35
CA LEU A 150 9.25 -2.30 -8.32
C LEU A 150 7.83 -2.09 -8.86
N LYS A 151 7.69 -1.61 -10.11
CA LYS A 151 6.43 -1.08 -10.67
C LYS A 151 5.81 0.03 -9.82
N LEU A 152 6.67 0.76 -9.09
CA LEU A 152 6.25 1.91 -8.30
C LEU A 152 5.92 3.07 -9.24
N GLN A 153 4.86 3.81 -8.93
CA GLN A 153 4.56 5.07 -9.60
C GLN A 153 5.28 6.23 -8.90
N PRO A 154 6.27 6.88 -9.55
CA PRO A 154 7.03 7.97 -8.92
C PRO A 154 6.16 9.15 -8.50
N ALA A 155 5.04 9.38 -9.19
CA ALA A 155 4.08 10.47 -8.96
C ALA A 155 3.47 10.53 -7.54
N TYR A 156 3.70 9.50 -6.71
CA TYR A 156 3.23 9.38 -5.33
C TYR A 156 4.36 9.07 -4.34
N LEU A 157 5.61 8.99 -4.79
CA LEU A 157 6.74 8.52 -3.99
C LEU A 157 7.02 9.45 -2.80
N SER A 158 6.91 10.77 -2.99
CA SER A 158 7.20 11.73 -1.91
C SER A 158 6.22 11.54 -0.74
N GLN A 159 4.93 11.37 -1.04
CA GLN A 159 3.89 11.05 -0.07
C GLN A 159 4.18 9.75 0.68
N TYR A 160 4.66 8.71 -0.03
CA TYR A 160 4.98 7.43 0.59
C TYR A 160 6.15 7.55 1.57
N ILE A 161 7.22 8.26 1.18
CA ILE A 161 8.37 8.51 2.05
C ILE A 161 7.94 9.31 3.29
N ALA A 162 7.20 10.40 3.11
CA ALA A 162 6.79 11.28 4.21
C ALA A 162 5.87 10.54 5.21
N THR A 163 4.87 9.81 4.70
CA THR A 163 3.93 9.08 5.57
C THR A 163 4.60 7.88 6.27
N TYR A 164 5.48 7.14 5.59
CA TYR A 164 6.27 6.09 6.22
C TYR A 164 7.17 6.64 7.34
N SER A 165 7.86 7.76 7.06
CA SER A 165 8.73 8.44 8.03
C SER A 165 7.96 8.96 9.23
N LEU A 166 6.76 9.53 9.03
CA LEU A 166 5.88 9.91 10.12
C LEU A 166 5.48 8.70 10.97
N GLY A 167 5.08 7.60 10.33
CA GLY A 167 4.76 6.36 11.03
C GLY A 167 5.93 5.86 11.87
N ALA A 168 7.14 5.88 11.31
CA ALA A 168 8.35 5.43 11.98
C ALA A 168 8.82 6.36 13.12
N SER A 169 8.38 7.61 13.16
CA SER A 169 8.80 8.59 14.18
C SER A 169 7.87 8.67 15.38
N VAL A 170 6.59 8.29 15.23
CA VAL A 170 5.61 8.34 16.32
C VAL A 170 5.71 7.14 17.26
N SER A 171 5.55 7.38 18.56
CA SER A 171 5.57 6.33 19.59
C SER A 171 4.22 5.62 19.68
N ASN A 172 3.15 6.39 19.48
CA ASN A 172 1.76 5.99 19.46
C ASN A 172 1.11 6.52 18.18
N LEU A 173 0.33 5.68 17.49
CA LEU A 173 -0.46 6.10 16.33
C LEU A 173 -1.42 7.28 16.61
N ALA A 174 -1.74 7.56 17.88
CA ALA A 174 -2.50 8.75 18.29
C ALA A 174 -1.80 10.03 17.86
N GLU A 175 -0.48 10.05 17.98
CA GLU A 175 0.34 11.23 17.73
C GLU A 175 0.26 11.63 16.27
N ALA A 176 0.03 10.68 15.35
CA ALA A 176 -0.17 10.92 13.92
C ALA A 176 -1.55 11.53 13.58
N ILE A 177 -2.49 11.56 14.53
CA ILE A 177 -3.82 12.16 14.32
C ILE A 177 -3.71 13.68 14.55
N PRO A 178 -4.04 14.51 13.55
CA PRO A 178 -4.00 15.95 13.69
C PRO A 178 -5.14 16.45 14.60
N SER A 179 -4.97 17.65 15.16
CA SER A 179 -6.04 18.32 15.90
C SER A 179 -7.26 18.63 15.02
N LEU A 180 -8.42 18.93 15.62
CA LEU A 180 -9.63 19.28 14.86
C LEU A 180 -9.43 20.52 13.96
N PRO A 181 -8.84 21.65 14.44
CA PRO A 181 -8.54 22.79 13.57
C PRO A 181 -7.61 22.43 12.40
N THR A 182 -6.61 21.59 12.65
CA THR A 182 -5.71 21.11 11.60
C THR A 182 -6.44 20.22 10.59
N SER A 183 -7.33 19.34 11.06
CA SER A 183 -8.18 18.50 10.20
C SER A 183 -9.13 19.33 9.35
N ALA A 184 -9.73 20.37 9.93
CA ALA A 184 -10.60 21.30 9.21
C ALA A 184 -9.82 22.07 8.14
N GLY A 185 -8.60 22.53 8.44
CA GLY A 185 -7.74 23.15 7.43
C GLY A 185 -7.36 22.20 6.30
N LEU A 186 -7.02 20.94 6.61
CA LEU A 186 -6.78 19.92 5.58
C LEU A 186 -8.02 19.63 4.73
N LEU A 187 -9.22 19.60 5.33
CA LEU A 187 -10.47 19.46 4.62
C LEU A 187 -10.69 20.65 3.68
N LEU A 188 -10.50 21.88 4.15
CA LEU A 188 -10.62 23.08 3.32
C LEU A 188 -9.60 23.07 2.17
N THR A 189 -8.34 22.69 2.43
CA THR A 189 -7.32 22.52 1.37
C THR A 189 -7.75 21.47 0.34
N SER A 190 -8.28 20.33 0.81
CA SER A 190 -8.76 19.24 -0.06
C SER A 190 -9.99 19.65 -0.87
N LEU A 191 -10.94 20.39 -0.28
CA LEU A 191 -12.13 20.88 -0.98
C LEU A 191 -11.77 21.97 -1.99
N ALA A 192 -10.91 22.92 -1.63
CA ALA A 192 -10.49 24.00 -2.52
C ALA A 192 -9.72 23.45 -3.74
N SER A 193 -8.73 22.58 -3.52
CA SER A 193 -8.01 21.93 -4.62
C SER A 193 -8.90 20.99 -5.42
N GLY A 194 -9.80 20.25 -4.77
CA GLY A 194 -10.79 19.38 -5.42
C GLY A 194 -11.76 20.15 -6.30
N PHE A 195 -12.16 21.36 -5.89
CA PHE A 195 -13.01 22.24 -6.68
C PHE A 195 -12.30 22.70 -7.96
N VAL A 196 -11.01 23.06 -7.89
CA VAL A 196 -10.21 23.39 -9.09
C VAL A 196 -10.18 22.21 -10.08
N LEU A 197 -9.97 20.99 -9.56
CA LEU A 197 -9.99 19.77 -10.39
C LEU A 197 -11.36 19.54 -11.02
N PHE A 198 -12.43 19.67 -10.24
CA PHE A 198 -13.81 19.50 -10.72
C PHE A 198 -14.13 20.49 -11.85
N GLN A 199 -13.77 21.77 -11.66
CA GLN A 199 -14.00 22.80 -12.66
C GLN A 199 -13.22 22.53 -13.95
N GLY A 200 -11.96 22.08 -13.87
CA GLY A 200 -11.20 21.71 -15.07
C GLY A 200 -11.80 20.52 -15.80
N LEU A 201 -12.11 19.44 -15.08
CA LEU A 201 -12.71 18.23 -15.65
C LEU A 201 -14.08 18.47 -16.30
N LYS A 202 -14.86 19.43 -15.78
CA LYS A 202 -16.15 19.81 -16.36
C LYS A 202 -15.98 20.55 -17.70
N ASN A 203 -14.93 21.35 -17.83
CA ASN A 203 -14.79 22.30 -18.93
C ASN A 203 -14.04 21.72 -20.14
N ASP A 204 -13.17 20.72 -19.94
CA ASP A 204 -12.36 20.15 -21.02
C ASP A 204 -12.11 18.65 -20.82
N PRO A 205 -12.51 17.78 -21.78
CA PRO A 205 -12.21 16.35 -21.77
C PRO A 205 -10.70 16.01 -21.70
N SER A 206 -9.81 16.88 -22.18
CA SER A 206 -8.35 16.68 -22.11
C SER A 206 -7.78 16.86 -20.70
N SER A 207 -8.59 17.39 -19.76
CA SER A 207 -8.20 17.68 -18.38
C SER A 207 -7.71 16.47 -17.60
N THR A 208 -8.10 15.25 -17.95
CA THR A 208 -7.60 14.04 -17.28
C THR A 208 -6.10 13.83 -17.53
N ALA A 209 -5.62 14.11 -18.75
CA ALA A 209 -4.20 14.04 -19.08
C ALA A 209 -3.43 15.20 -18.43
N GLN A 210 -4.01 16.40 -18.43
CA GLN A 210 -3.43 17.57 -17.76
C GLN A 210 -3.34 17.38 -16.23
N MET A 211 -4.31 16.69 -15.63
CA MET A 211 -4.28 16.33 -14.21
C MET A 211 -3.18 15.30 -13.90
N ALA A 212 -2.92 14.37 -14.83
CA ALA A 212 -1.92 13.33 -14.65
C ALA A 212 -0.49 13.87 -14.60
N GLY A 213 -0.21 14.98 -15.29
CA GLY A 213 1.10 15.62 -15.25
C GLY A 213 1.24 16.85 -16.15
N GLY A 214 2.48 17.34 -16.27
CA GLY A 214 2.82 18.53 -17.04
C GLY A 214 2.79 19.84 -16.24
N TRP A 215 3.25 20.92 -16.87
CA TRP A 215 3.35 22.25 -16.26
C TRP A 215 2.02 23.00 -16.37
N ASN A 216 1.06 22.65 -15.51
CA ASN A 216 -0.26 23.29 -15.50
C ASN A 216 -0.90 23.29 -14.10
N ASN A 217 -1.93 24.12 -13.94
CA ASN A 217 -2.62 24.30 -12.66
C ASN A 217 -3.39 23.04 -12.22
N LEU A 218 -3.85 22.19 -13.14
CA LEU A 218 -4.57 20.96 -12.81
C LEU A 218 -3.64 19.91 -12.18
N ALA A 219 -2.44 19.72 -12.73
CA ALA A 219 -1.42 18.85 -12.15
C ALA A 219 -0.99 19.34 -10.76
N ALA A 220 -0.81 20.66 -10.58
CA ALA A 220 -0.47 21.27 -9.29
C ALA A 220 -1.60 21.10 -8.26
N ALA A 221 -2.85 21.39 -8.66
CA ALA A 221 -4.03 21.17 -7.84
C ALA A 221 -4.18 19.70 -7.46
N TYR A 222 -3.91 18.77 -8.37
CA TYR A 222 -3.98 17.34 -8.10
C TYR A 222 -2.89 16.86 -7.14
N ALA A 223 -1.68 17.41 -7.23
CA ALA A 223 -0.61 17.10 -6.30
C ALA A 223 -0.96 17.56 -4.87
N LEU A 224 -1.48 18.78 -4.74
CA LEU A 224 -1.95 19.31 -3.45
C LEU A 224 -3.13 18.51 -2.89
N TRP A 225 -4.14 18.27 -3.73
CA TRP A 225 -5.31 17.48 -3.37
C TRP A 225 -4.92 16.09 -2.87
N ASN A 226 -4.08 15.38 -3.63
CA ASN A 226 -3.65 14.02 -3.28
C ASN A 226 -2.94 13.96 -1.92
N ASN A 227 -2.07 14.93 -1.62
CA ASN A 227 -1.32 14.96 -0.38
C ASN A 227 -2.20 15.34 0.83
N ALA A 228 -3.00 16.41 0.71
CA ALA A 228 -3.91 16.84 1.78
C ALA A 228 -5.01 15.80 2.05
N ASN A 229 -5.71 15.36 1.00
CA ASN A 229 -6.79 14.39 1.11
C ASN A 229 -6.28 13.03 1.61
N GLY A 230 -5.13 12.58 1.11
CA GLY A 230 -4.54 11.30 1.52
C GLY A 230 -4.20 11.26 3.02
N TYR A 231 -3.69 12.36 3.57
CA TYR A 231 -3.44 12.48 5.01
C TYR A 231 -4.74 12.58 5.81
N LEU A 232 -5.67 13.43 5.36
CA LEU A 232 -6.97 13.63 6.01
C LEU A 232 -7.75 12.31 6.13
N VAL A 233 -7.97 11.62 5.02
CA VAL A 233 -8.70 10.34 5.00
C VAL A 233 -8.01 9.31 5.91
N GLY A 234 -6.68 9.20 5.82
CA GLY A 234 -5.91 8.27 6.65
C GLY A 234 -6.07 8.53 8.14
N SER A 235 -5.95 9.79 8.56
CA SER A 235 -6.09 10.18 9.96
C SER A 235 -7.54 10.09 10.46
N CYS A 236 -8.54 10.41 9.64
CA CYS A 236 -9.95 10.22 9.95
C CYS A 236 -10.30 8.73 10.17
N VAL A 237 -9.84 7.84 9.28
CA VAL A 237 -10.04 6.39 9.44
C VAL A 237 -9.39 5.88 10.72
N LEU A 238 -8.16 6.32 11.01
CA LEU A 238 -7.45 5.95 12.23
C LEU A 238 -8.15 6.47 13.50
N ALA A 239 -8.63 7.72 13.47
CA ALA A 239 -9.39 8.32 14.56
C ALA A 239 -10.74 7.60 14.79
N ALA A 240 -11.46 7.29 13.72
CA ALA A 240 -12.71 6.55 13.76
C ALA A 240 -12.49 5.14 14.33
N PHE A 241 -11.46 4.42 13.86
CA PHE A 241 -11.14 3.09 14.36
C PHE A 241 -10.83 3.14 15.86
N ARG A 242 -10.03 4.10 16.32
CA ARG A 242 -9.73 4.25 17.76
C ARG A 242 -10.95 4.58 18.61
N ARG A 243 -11.87 5.39 18.10
CA ARG A 243 -13.07 5.84 18.83
C ARG A 243 -14.14 4.76 18.90
N TYR A 244 -14.37 4.05 17.81
CA TYR A 244 -15.52 3.16 17.66
C TYR A 244 -15.16 1.67 17.76
N SER A 245 -13.90 1.29 17.55
CA SER A 245 -13.49 -0.11 17.70
C SER A 245 -13.13 -0.43 19.15
N THR A 246 -14.06 -1.04 19.87
CA THR A 246 -13.83 -1.62 21.21
C THR A 246 -13.45 -3.10 21.16
N THR A 247 -13.62 -3.75 19.99
CA THR A 247 -13.45 -5.20 19.82
C THR A 247 -12.05 -5.57 19.33
N SER A 248 -11.60 -6.78 19.67
CA SER A 248 -10.36 -7.35 19.14
C SER A 248 -10.53 -7.84 17.71
N TRP A 249 -9.81 -7.23 16.76
CA TRP A 249 -9.81 -7.63 15.34
C TRP A 249 -8.70 -8.63 15.00
N ARG A 250 -8.10 -9.32 15.99
CA ARG A 250 -6.95 -10.21 15.77
C ARG A 250 -7.24 -11.31 14.73
N ALA A 251 -8.40 -11.97 14.83
CA ALA A 251 -8.80 -13.03 13.92
C ALA A 251 -8.95 -12.52 12.48
N ILE A 252 -9.53 -11.33 12.32
CA ILE A 252 -9.73 -10.70 11.00
C ILE A 252 -8.39 -10.21 10.44
N ASN A 253 -7.56 -9.59 11.25
CA ASN A 253 -6.24 -9.12 10.83
C ASN A 253 -5.33 -10.24 10.32
N ALA A 254 -5.48 -11.48 10.80
CA ALA A 254 -4.73 -12.63 10.28
C ALA A 254 -5.03 -12.89 8.79
N MET A 255 -6.25 -12.60 8.34
CA MET A 255 -6.70 -12.81 6.96
C MET A 255 -6.42 -11.63 6.03
N ALA A 256 -6.02 -10.47 6.57
CA ALA A 256 -5.86 -9.25 5.77
C ALA A 256 -4.81 -9.42 4.66
N PHE A 257 -3.72 -10.14 4.96
CA PHE A 257 -2.66 -10.38 3.99
C PHE A 257 -3.06 -11.40 2.90
N PRO A 258 -3.65 -12.58 3.24
CA PRO A 258 -4.27 -13.45 2.24
C PRO A 258 -5.30 -12.73 1.36
N ALA A 259 -6.23 -11.96 1.97
CA ALA A 259 -7.23 -11.17 1.25
C ALA A 259 -6.58 -10.18 0.27
N PHE A 260 -5.51 -9.51 0.71
CA PHE A 260 -4.69 -8.63 -0.14
C PHE A 260 -3.98 -9.37 -1.29
N LEU A 261 -3.68 -10.66 -1.19
CA LEU A 261 -3.11 -11.38 -2.33
C LEU A 261 -4.22 -11.80 -3.31
N VAL A 262 -5.33 -12.34 -2.81
CA VAL A 262 -6.38 -12.93 -3.67
C VAL A 262 -7.33 -11.91 -4.30
N HIS A 263 -7.33 -10.65 -3.86
CA HIS A 263 -8.28 -9.65 -4.39
C HIS A 263 -8.17 -9.41 -5.89
N MET A 264 -6.98 -9.52 -6.47
CA MET A 264 -6.81 -9.36 -7.92
C MET A 264 -7.51 -10.48 -8.69
N PRO A 265 -7.26 -11.78 -8.43
CA PRO A 265 -8.06 -12.87 -9.00
C PRO A 265 -9.57 -12.69 -8.81
N VAL A 266 -10.01 -12.30 -7.61
CA VAL A 266 -11.43 -12.08 -7.31
C VAL A 266 -12.02 -10.97 -8.19
N ILE A 267 -11.37 -9.80 -8.26
CA ILE A 267 -11.82 -8.68 -9.09
C ILE A 267 -11.76 -9.04 -10.57
N THR A 268 -10.77 -9.81 -11.03
CA THR A 268 -10.70 -10.31 -12.40
C THR A 268 -11.90 -11.19 -12.74
N LEU A 269 -12.25 -12.14 -11.88
CA LEU A 269 -13.41 -13.01 -12.09
C LEU A 269 -14.73 -12.24 -12.05
N LEU A 270 -14.88 -11.29 -11.11
CA LEU A 270 -16.04 -10.40 -11.07
C LEU A 270 -16.14 -9.53 -12.32
N GLY A 271 -15.01 -9.02 -12.82
CA GLY A 271 -14.94 -8.27 -14.07
C GLY A 271 -15.43 -9.07 -15.25
N ILE A 272 -14.98 -10.33 -15.38
CA ILE A 272 -15.45 -11.28 -16.40
C ILE A 272 -16.95 -11.55 -16.25
N ALA A 273 -17.41 -11.85 -15.04
CA ALA A 273 -18.81 -12.16 -14.76
C ALA A 273 -19.75 -10.99 -15.05
N THR A 274 -19.23 -9.76 -14.97
CA THR A 274 -19.99 -8.52 -15.18
C THR A 274 -19.62 -7.81 -16.48
N ASP A 275 -18.88 -8.45 -17.39
CA ASP A 275 -18.39 -7.82 -18.61
C ASP A 275 -19.54 -7.23 -19.43
N LYS A 276 -20.57 -8.05 -19.68
CA LYS A 276 -21.81 -7.68 -20.40
C LYS A 276 -22.79 -6.84 -19.58
N TRP A 277 -22.44 -6.44 -18.36
CA TRP A 277 -23.33 -5.65 -17.52
C TRP A 277 -23.31 -4.19 -17.95
N GLU A 278 -24.38 -3.76 -18.62
CA GLU A 278 -24.65 -2.39 -19.03
C GLU A 278 -25.16 -1.56 -17.85
N MET A 279 -24.21 -1.04 -17.06
CA MET A 279 -24.48 -0.12 -15.96
C MET A 279 -23.50 1.05 -16.03
N GLY A 280 -23.93 2.24 -15.60
CA GLY A 280 -23.06 3.41 -15.52
C GLY A 280 -21.77 3.13 -14.74
N PRO A 281 -20.60 3.67 -15.14
CA PRO A 281 -19.30 3.31 -14.57
C PRO A 281 -19.22 3.46 -13.05
N VAL A 282 -19.87 4.48 -12.49
CA VAL A 282 -19.89 4.76 -11.04
C VAL A 282 -20.62 3.65 -10.29
N ALA A 283 -21.83 3.29 -10.73
CA ALA A 283 -22.63 2.26 -10.07
C ALA A 283 -21.99 0.88 -10.24
N LYS A 284 -21.47 0.57 -11.44
CA LYS A 284 -20.73 -0.67 -11.70
C LYS A 284 -19.49 -0.79 -10.80
N THR A 285 -18.72 0.29 -10.65
CA THR A 285 -17.56 0.35 -9.75
C THR A 285 -17.96 0.18 -8.28
N ALA A 286 -19.06 0.79 -7.84
CA ALA A 286 -19.54 0.66 -6.46
C ALA A 286 -19.93 -0.79 -6.15
N VAL A 287 -20.70 -1.44 -7.02
CA VAL A 287 -21.15 -2.82 -6.81
C VAL A 287 -19.98 -3.80 -6.91
N ILE A 288 -19.18 -3.74 -7.98
CA ILE A 288 -18.03 -4.63 -8.15
C ILE A 288 -16.98 -4.39 -7.06
N GLY A 289 -16.77 -3.14 -6.64
CA GLY A 289 -15.88 -2.80 -5.54
C GLY A 289 -16.33 -3.41 -4.21
N ALA A 290 -17.62 -3.28 -3.86
CA ALA A 290 -18.17 -3.87 -2.65
C ALA A 290 -18.12 -5.41 -2.68
N ALA A 291 -18.54 -6.02 -3.78
CA ALA A 291 -18.46 -7.46 -3.99
C ALA A 291 -17.00 -7.96 -3.98
N GLY A 292 -16.08 -7.18 -4.55
CA GLY A 292 -14.66 -7.45 -4.58
C GLY A 292 -14.06 -7.46 -3.18
N VAL A 293 -14.40 -6.47 -2.33
CA VAL A 293 -13.97 -6.45 -0.93
C VAL A 293 -14.48 -7.69 -0.21
N VAL A 294 -15.80 -7.93 -0.21
CA VAL A 294 -16.41 -9.06 0.52
C VAL A 294 -15.84 -10.40 0.01
N GLY A 295 -15.79 -10.60 -1.31
CA GLY A 295 -15.26 -11.79 -1.93
C GLY A 295 -13.78 -12.02 -1.60
N SER A 296 -12.97 -10.96 -1.58
CA SER A 296 -11.54 -11.07 -1.22
C SER A 296 -11.34 -11.53 0.21
N TRP A 297 -12.16 -11.06 1.15
CA TRP A 297 -12.11 -11.50 2.55
C TRP A 297 -12.59 -12.94 2.72
N ILE A 298 -13.66 -13.35 2.02
CA ILE A 298 -14.16 -14.74 2.04
C ILE A 298 -13.12 -15.71 1.47
N VAL A 299 -12.56 -15.39 0.30
CA VAL A 299 -11.51 -16.22 -0.32
C VAL A 299 -10.23 -16.20 0.51
N GLY A 300 -9.88 -15.06 1.09
CA GLY A 300 -8.76 -14.93 2.02
C GLY A 300 -8.91 -15.81 3.27
N TYR A 301 -10.12 -15.88 3.84
CA TYR A 301 -10.44 -16.79 4.94
C TYR A 301 -10.28 -18.25 4.54
N ALA A 302 -10.83 -18.64 3.38
CA ALA A 302 -10.73 -20.00 2.88
C ALA A 302 -9.26 -20.41 2.64
N ALA A 303 -8.46 -19.50 2.06
CA ALA A 303 -7.04 -19.71 1.82
C ALA A 303 -6.25 -19.88 3.12
N ASP A 304 -6.53 -19.08 4.15
CA ASP A 304 -5.89 -19.21 5.47
C ASP A 304 -6.24 -20.55 6.14
N ARG A 305 -7.52 -20.96 6.09
CA ARG A 305 -7.96 -22.25 6.63
C ARG A 305 -7.33 -23.44 5.91
N LEU A 306 -7.26 -23.38 4.58
CA LEU A 306 -6.62 -24.41 3.78
C LEU A 306 -5.13 -24.54 4.12
N TRP A 307 -4.45 -23.40 4.30
CA TRP A 307 -3.05 -23.37 4.69
C TRP A 307 -2.80 -23.97 6.08
N LEU A 308 -3.64 -23.64 7.06
CA LEU A 308 -3.57 -24.23 8.40
C LEU A 308 -3.82 -25.74 8.38
N TRP A 309 -4.81 -26.19 7.60
CA TRP A 309 -5.08 -27.62 7.41
C TRP A 309 -3.88 -28.34 6.79
N ALA A 310 -3.31 -27.80 5.70
CA ALA A 310 -2.15 -28.38 5.04
C ALA A 310 -0.94 -28.48 5.98
N LYS A 311 -0.69 -27.45 6.80
CA LYS A 311 0.33 -27.50 7.85
C LYS A 311 0.07 -28.59 8.88
N GLY A 312 -1.17 -28.73 9.34
CA GLY A 312 -1.57 -29.78 10.28
C GLY A 312 -1.30 -31.18 9.74
N VAL A 313 -1.59 -31.40 8.45
CA VAL A 313 -1.31 -32.67 7.76
C VAL A 313 0.20 -32.93 7.68
N VAL A 314 1.00 -31.94 7.28
CA VAL A 314 2.46 -32.09 7.17
C VAL A 314 3.11 -32.40 8.53
N VAL A 315 2.68 -31.73 9.60
CA VAL A 315 3.18 -32.01 10.96
C VAL A 315 2.74 -33.40 11.44
N GLY A 316 1.51 -33.82 11.11
CA GLY A 316 1.03 -35.18 11.40
C GLY A 316 1.87 -36.27 10.71
N LEU A 317 2.23 -36.07 9.44
CA LEU A 317 3.09 -36.99 8.68
C LEU A 317 4.51 -37.07 9.26
N GLN A 318 5.12 -35.92 9.61
CA GLN A 318 6.43 -35.88 10.25
C GLN A 318 6.44 -36.47 11.66
N GLY A 319 5.29 -36.45 12.36
CA GLY A 319 5.11 -37.09 13.66
C GLY A 319 5.05 -38.61 13.56
N GLN A 320 4.45 -39.16 12.49
CA GLN A 320 4.38 -40.61 12.27
C GLN A 320 5.73 -41.21 11.85
N ASP A 321 6.51 -40.51 11.03
CA ASP A 321 7.88 -40.94 10.65
C ASP A 321 8.85 -40.99 11.85
N LYS A 322 8.58 -40.23 12.91
CA LYS A 322 9.37 -40.27 14.15
C LYS A 322 8.93 -41.37 15.13
N LEU A 323 7.73 -41.92 14.97
CA LEU A 323 7.22 -43.03 15.79
C LEU A 323 7.54 -44.40 15.18
N GLN A 324 7.95 -44.44 13.90
CA GLN A 324 8.37 -45.65 13.19
C GLN A 324 9.90 -45.88 13.17
N LYS A 325 10.68 -45.03 13.84
CA LYS A 325 12.13 -45.20 14.07
C LYS A 325 12.38 -45.42 15.56
#